data_AF-A0A1R3TJ08-F1
#
_entry.id   AF-A0A1R3TJ08-F1
#
_cell.length_a   1.000
_cell.length_b   1.000
_cell.length_c   1.000
_cell.angle_alpha   90.00
_cell.angle_beta   90.00
_cell.angle_gamma   90.00
#
_symmetry.space_group_name_H-M   'P 1'
#
loop_
_entity.id
_entity.type
_entity.pdbx_description
1 polymer ?
#
loop_
_entity_poly.entity_id
_entity_poly.type
_entity_poly.pdbx_seq_one_letter_code
_entity_poly.pdbx_strand_id
1 'polypeptide(L)' 'MDEKLSKVDPKLLDLLVCPLTKGRLSYNRERNELISESARLAYPIRDGVPIMLVSEARKIED' A
#
# COMPACT_ATOMS: atom_id res chain seq x y z
N MET A 1 26.51 -15.51 5.30
CA MET A 1 25.65 -14.37 4.90
C MET A 1 25.02 -14.82 3.59
N ASP A 2 23.71 -14.90 3.35
CA ASP A 2 22.61 -13.98 3.66
C ASP A 2 21.29 -14.76 3.70
N GLU A 3 20.79 -15.07 4.90
CA GLU A 3 19.55 -15.81 5.14
C GLU A 3 18.41 -14.84 5.51
N LYS A 4 17.92 -14.05 4.54
CA LYS A 4 16.79 -13.14 4.83
C LYS A 4 15.98 -12.68 3.62
N LEU A 5 15.55 -13.62 2.78
CA LEU A 5 14.61 -13.34 1.68
C LEU A 5 13.18 -13.84 1.95
N SER A 6 12.74 -13.89 3.22
CA SER A 6 11.53 -14.66 3.60
C SER A 6 10.44 -13.89 4.34
N LYS A 7 10.50 -12.56 4.45
CA LYS A 7 9.40 -11.74 4.97
C LYS A 7 9.58 -10.34 4.43
N VAL A 8 8.58 -9.81 3.73
CA VAL A 8 8.59 -8.38 3.37
C VAL A 8 8.75 -7.59 4.67
N ASP A 9 9.92 -7.01 4.87
CA ASP A 9 10.26 -6.28 6.09
C ASP A 9 9.27 -5.10 6.19
N PRO A 10 8.55 -4.92 7.31
CA PRO A 10 7.60 -3.83 7.46
C PRO A 10 8.26 -2.45 7.32
N LYS A 11 9.56 -2.34 7.58
CA LYS A 11 10.38 -1.14 7.29
C LYS A 11 10.61 -0.89 5.80
N LEU A 12 10.59 -1.95 4.97
CA LEU A 12 10.67 -1.84 3.51
C LEU A 12 9.30 -1.47 2.92
N LEU A 13 8.21 -1.93 3.54
CA LEU A 13 6.83 -1.47 3.26
C LEU A 13 6.62 0.00 3.62
N ASP A 14 7.32 0.53 4.63
CA ASP A 14 7.33 1.97 4.96
C ASP A 14 7.98 2.83 3.85
N LEU A 15 8.79 2.21 2.98
CA LEU A 15 9.39 2.85 1.81
C LEU A 15 8.46 2.85 0.57
N LEU A 16 7.35 2.10 0.62
CA LEU A 16 6.33 2.13 -0.44
C LEU A 16 5.55 3.43 -0.35
N VAL A 17 6.03 4.40 -1.11
CA VAL A 17 5.44 5.72 -1.26
C VAL A 17 4.33 5.70 -2.30
N CYS A 18 3.28 6.49 -2.06
CA CYS A 18 2.21 6.68 -3.03
C CYS A 18 2.76 7.26 -4.34
N PRO A 19 2.46 6.71 -5.52
CA PRO A 19 3.01 7.18 -6.80
C PRO A 19 2.60 8.62 -7.14
N LEU A 20 1.51 9.13 -6.55
CA LEU A 20 0.98 10.47 -6.79
C LEU A 20 1.55 11.51 -5.82
N THR A 21 1.51 11.22 -4.53
CA THR A 21 1.85 12.19 -3.47
C THR A 21 3.25 11.99 -2.90
N LYS A 22 3.91 10.87 -3.24
CA LYS A 22 5.13 10.38 -2.58
C LYS A 22 5.00 10.26 -1.05
N GLY A 23 3.76 10.24 -0.54
CA GLY A 23 3.44 10.13 0.87
C GLY A 23 3.43 8.68 1.33
N ARG A 24 3.35 8.49 2.65
CA ARG A 24 3.24 7.16 3.27
C ARG A 24 1.94 6.48 2.86
N LEU A 25 2.02 5.16 2.65
CA LEU A 25 0.86 4.28 2.46
C LEU A 25 0.66 3.47 3.73
N SER A 26 -0.56 3.50 4.28
CA SER A 26 -0.95 2.69 5.42
C SER A 26 -1.55 1.38 4.92
N TYR A 27 -0.94 0.26 5.26
CA TYR A 27 -1.47 -1.04 4.87
C TYR A 27 -2.58 -1.48 5.83
N ASN A 28 -3.81 -1.55 5.31
CA ASN A 28 -4.95 -2.09 6.03
C ASN A 28 -5.04 -3.60 5.79
N ARG A 29 -4.67 -4.37 6.82
CA ARG A 29 -4.74 -5.84 6.82
C ARG A 29 -6.17 -6.38 6.87
N GLU A 30 -7.11 -5.65 7.45
CA GLU A 30 -8.50 -6.09 7.56
C GLU A 30 -9.18 -6.12 6.18
N ARG A 31 -8.87 -5.11 5.35
CA ARG A 31 -9.45 -4.97 4.01
C ARG A 31 -8.50 -5.38 2.87
N ASN A 32 -7.28 -5.82 3.20
CA ASN A 32 -6.20 -6.08 2.23
C ASN A 32 -6.08 -4.92 1.23
N GLU A 33 -5.85 -3.70 1.71
CA GLU A 33 -5.73 -2.51 0.85
C GLU A 33 -4.64 -1.57 1.37
N LEU A 34 -4.05 -0.78 0.48
CA LEU A 34 -3.08 0.27 0.79
C LEU A 34 -3.79 1.61 0.80
N ILE A 35 -3.91 2.22 1.97
CA ILE A 35 -4.57 3.50 2.20
C ILE A 35 -3.54 4.61 2.07
N SER A 36 -3.79 5.55 1.16
CA SER A 36 -3.05 6.80 1.05
C SER A 36 -3.87 7.92 1.68
N GLU A 37 -3.53 8.31 2.90
CA GLU A 37 -4.20 9.43 3.59
C GLU A 37 -3.99 10.76 2.85
N SER A 38 -2.79 10.97 2.29
CA SER A 38 -2.47 12.19 1.53
C SER A 38 -3.27 12.32 0.23
N ALA A 39 -3.56 11.20 -0.43
CA ALA A 39 -4.36 11.19 -1.66
C ALA A 39 -5.86 10.96 -1.39
N ARG A 40 -6.23 10.60 -0.16
CA ARG A 40 -7.56 10.11 0.22
C ARG A 40 -8.06 8.97 -0.69
N LEU A 41 -7.15 8.04 -0.99
CA LEU A 41 -7.41 6.90 -1.85
C LEU A 41 -6.95 5.60 -1.19
N ALA A 42 -7.74 4.54 -1.30
CA ALA A 42 -7.43 3.19 -0.88
C ALA A 42 -7.26 2.28 -2.11
N TYR A 43 -6.09 1.67 -2.23
CA TYR A 43 -5.72 0.78 -3.33
C TYR A 43 -5.92 -0.69 -2.91
N PRO A 44 -6.83 -1.44 -3.54
CA PRO A 44 -7.07 -2.83 -3.15
C PRO A 44 -5.89 -3.74 -3.51
N ILE A 45 -5.68 -4.80 -2.73
CA ILE A 45 -4.74 -5.88 -3.03
C ILE A 45 -5.53 -7.10 -3.48
N ARG A 46 -5.24 -7.60 -4.68
CA ARG A 46 -5.87 -8.79 -5.27
C ARG A 46 -4.78 -9.81 -5.57
N ASP A 47 -4.96 -11.05 -5.10
CA ASP A 47 -3.98 -12.14 -5.27
C ASP A 47 -2.56 -11.80 -4.73
N GLY A 48 -2.49 -10.94 -3.70
CA GLY A 48 -1.22 -10.48 -3.14
C GLY A 48 -0.53 -9.37 -3.96
N VAL A 49 -1.15 -8.92 -5.05
CA VAL A 49 -0.66 -7.81 -5.89
C VAL A 49 -1.43 -6.52 -5.57
N PRO A 50 -0.76 -5.44 -5.14
CA PRO A 50 -1.40 -4.15 -4.92
C PRO A 50 -1.78 -3.49 -6.25
N ILE A 51 -3.08 -3.23 -6.43
CA ILE A 51 -3.62 -2.56 -7.60
C ILE A 51 -3.47 -1.04 -7.40
N MET A 52 -2.32 -0.49 -7.80
CA MET A 52 -2.03 0.96 -7.73
C MET A 52 -2.64 1.74 -8.92
N LEU A 53 -3.86 1.41 -9.32
CA LEU A 53 -4.59 2.11 -10.38
C LEU A 53 -5.59 3.08 -9.75
N VAL A 54 -5.55 4.34 -10.15
CA VAL A 54 -6.47 5.36 -9.63
C VAL A 54 -7.93 5.03 -9.96
N SER A 55 -8.19 4.37 -11.09
CA SER A 55 -9.54 3.91 -11.48
C SER A 55 -10.11 2.84 -10.56
N GLU A 56 -9.26 1.98 -10.00
CA GLU A 56 -9.65 0.91 -9.06
C GLU A 56 -9.51 1.37 -7.59
N ALA A 57 -8.87 2.52 -7.38
CA ALA A 57 -8.69 3.08 -6.06
C ALA A 57 -10.03 3.58 -5.51
N ARG A 58 -10.37 3.12 -4.31
CA ARG A 58 -11.55 3.56 -3.60
C ARG A 58 -11.25 4.90 -2.93
N LYS A 59 -12.07 5.93 -3.16
CA LYS A 59 -12.00 7.15 -2.34
C LYS A 59 -12.39 6.83 -0.91
N ILE A 60 -11.53 7.25 0.01
CA ILE A 60 -11.75 7.20 1.44
C ILE A 60 -12.10 8.63 1.85
N GLU A 61 -13.40 8.85 2.02
CA GLU A 61 -13.92 10.06 2.63
C GLU A 61 -13.90 9.80 4.14
N ASP A 62 -12.94 10.41 4.82
CA ASP A 62 -13.07 10.74 6.24
C ASP A 62 -13.54 12.19 6.34
#